data_AF-A0AAU9TFQ7-F1
#
_entry.id   AF-A0AAU9TFQ7-F1
#
_cell.length_a   1.000
_cell.length_b   1.000
_cell.length_c   1.000
_cell.angle_alpha   90.00
_cell.angle_beta   90.00
_cell.angle_gamma   90.00
#
_symmetry.space_group_name_H-M   'P 1'
#
loop_
_entity.id
_entity.type
_entity.pdbx_description
1 polymer ?
#
loop_
_entity_poly.entity_id
_entity_poly.type
_entity_poly.pdbx_seq_one_letter_code
_entity_poly.pdbx_strand_id
1 'polypeptide(L)' 'MTKFGNPTIAWEPKFELSQRGNLVVTIGEWRFNKHACWGSKVRWTCIKKKSGCTAAITTIDNVIVKILGSHNH' A
#
# COMPACT_ATOMS: atom_id res chain seq x y z
N MET A 1 31.53 14.84 8.87
CA MET A 1 31.06 13.52 8.39
C MET A 1 29.83 13.11 9.16
N THR A 2 28.65 13.49 8.66
CA THR A 2 27.36 12.79 8.90
C THR A 2 26.39 13.47 7.95
N LYS A 3 26.12 12.81 6.82
CA LYS A 3 25.09 13.26 5.88
C LYS A 3 23.76 13.19 6.62
N PHE A 4 23.07 14.32 6.76
CA PHE A 4 21.65 14.33 7.11
C PHE A 4 20.93 13.45 6.07
N GLY A 5 20.48 12.28 6.50
CA GLY A 5 19.70 11.38 5.67
C GLY A 5 18.43 12.11 5.25
N ASN A 6 18.26 12.26 3.94
CA ASN A 6 17.09 12.88 3.33
C ASN A 6 15.82 12.10 3.75
N PRO A 7 14.80 12.71 4.41
CA PRO A 7 13.62 11.99 4.88
C PRO A 7 12.62 11.72 3.75
N THR A 8 13.07 11.23 2.60
CA THR A 8 12.28 11.22 1.36
C THR A 8 11.32 10.03 1.17
N ILE A 9 11.23 9.07 2.10
CA ILE A 9 10.61 7.76 1.79
C ILE A 9 9.45 7.39 2.74
N ALA A 10 8.55 8.32 3.02
CA ALA A 10 7.27 7.97 3.68
C ALA A 10 6.19 7.53 2.67
N TRP A 11 6.36 7.82 1.38
CA TRP A 11 5.32 7.64 0.35
C TRP A 11 5.65 6.62 -0.74
N GLU A 12 6.81 5.95 -0.65
CA GLU A 12 7.19 4.93 -1.61
C GLU A 12 6.50 3.59 -1.29
N PRO A 13 5.79 2.97 -2.25
CA PRO A 13 5.17 1.68 -2.04
C PRO A 13 6.20 0.56 -1.94
N LYS A 14 6.13 -0.19 -0.84
CA LYS A 14 6.92 -1.41 -0.63
C LYS A 14 6.05 -2.63 -0.86
N PHE A 15 6.44 -3.48 -1.81
CA PHE A 15 5.75 -4.74 -2.12
C PHE A 15 6.47 -5.88 -1.41
N GLU A 16 5.77 -6.55 -0.49
CA GLU A 16 6.37 -7.56 0.37
C GLU A 16 5.47 -8.79 0.48
N LEU A 17 6.06 -9.92 0.83
CA LEU A 17 5.29 -11.11 1.19
C LEU A 17 4.99 -11.05 2.69
N SER A 18 3.72 -11.27 3.06
CA SER A 18 3.36 -11.57 4.44
C SER A 18 3.99 -12.90 4.87
N GLN A 19 4.03 -13.15 6.19
CA GLN A 19 4.49 -14.43 6.76
C GLN A 19 3.78 -15.66 6.16
N ARG A 20 2.56 -15.47 5.63
CA ARG A 20 1.75 -16.53 5.01
C ARG A 20 1.87 -16.57 3.48
N GLY A 21 2.83 -15.85 2.90
CA GLY A 21 3.09 -15.81 1.46
C GLY A 21 2.16 -14.89 0.65
N ASN A 22 1.21 -14.18 1.27
CA ASN A 22 0.36 -13.23 0.54
C ASN A 22 1.11 -11.93 0.26
N LEU A 23 1.05 -11.46 -1.00
CA LEU A 23 1.60 -10.16 -1.38
C LEU A 23 0.82 -9.02 -0.71
N VAL A 24 1.56 -8.05 -0.17
CA VAL A 24 1.05 -6.86 0.50
C VAL A 24 1.77 -5.62 -0.02
N VAL A 25 1.15 -4.46 0.21
CA VAL A 25 1.75 -3.16 -0.06
C VAL A 25 1.80 -2.34 1.23
N THR A 26 2.94 -1.76 1.53
CA THR A 26 3.12 -0.80 2.63
C THR A 26 3.51 0.56 2.07
N ILE A 27 2.81 1.62 2.48
CA ILE A 27 3.10 3.01 2.13
C ILE A 27 3.15 3.79 3.44
N GLY A 28 4.35 4.22 3.85
CA GLY A 28 4.57 4.80 5.16
C GLY A 28 4.18 3.80 6.26
N GLU A 29 3.22 4.19 7.11
CA GLU A 29 2.69 3.34 8.19
C GLU A 29 1.47 2.50 7.75
N TRP A 30 0.98 2.73 6.54
CA TRP A 30 -0.27 2.14 6.06
C TRP A 30 0.00 0.85 5.28
N ARG A 31 -0.67 -0.22 5.71
CA ARG A 31 -0.62 -1.52 5.04
C ARG A 31 -1.90 -1.81 4.27
N PHE A 32 -1.74 -2.34 3.07
CA PHE A 32 -2.81 -2.74 2.16
C PHE A 32 -2.65 -4.20 1.75
N ASN A 33 -3.77 -4.93 1.75
CA ASN A 33 -3.85 -6.29 1.24
C ASN A 33 -4.40 -6.26 -0.19
N LYS A 34 -3.95 -7.23 -1.01
CA LYS A 34 -4.51 -7.45 -2.34
C LYS A 34 -6.00 -7.79 -2.22
N HIS A 35 -6.83 -7.05 -2.96
CA HIS A 35 -8.28 -7.24 -2.97
C HIS A 35 -8.75 -7.85 -4.30
N ALA A 36 -8.26 -7.35 -5.43
CA ALA A 36 -8.62 -7.86 -6.76
C ALA A 36 -7.51 -7.58 -7.78
N CYS A 37 -7.45 -8.37 -8.85
CA CYS A 37 -6.40 -8.34 -9.87
C CYS A 37 -7.02 -8.51 -11.25
N TRP A 38 -6.62 -7.68 -12.21
CA TRP A 38 -7.05 -7.73 -13.60
C TRP A 38 -5.83 -7.45 -14.49
N GLY A 39 -5.13 -8.49 -14.92
CA GLY A 39 -3.82 -8.35 -15.56
C GLY A 39 -2.81 -7.66 -14.63
N SER A 40 -2.15 -6.61 -15.11
CA SER A 40 -1.21 -5.80 -14.33
C SER A 40 -1.89 -4.85 -13.33
N LYS A 41 -3.21 -4.64 -13.44
CA LYS A 41 -3.96 -3.77 -12.55
C LYS A 41 -4.35 -4.49 -11.27
N VAL A 42 -3.94 -3.97 -10.12
CA VAL A 42 -4.24 -4.56 -8.81
C VAL A 42 -4.92 -3.53 -7.91
N ARG A 43 -6.06 -3.90 -7.35
CA ARG A 43 -6.72 -3.14 -6.28
C ARG A 43 -6.26 -3.66 -4.94
N TRP A 44 -5.89 -2.74 -4.06
CA TRP A 44 -5.47 -3.01 -2.69
C TRP A 44 -6.36 -2.25 -1.71
N THR A 45 -6.69 -2.87 -0.60
CA THR A 45 -7.52 -2.25 0.46
C THR A 45 -6.77 -2.27 1.77
N CYS A 46 -6.94 -1.22 2.57
CA CYS A 46 -6.33 -1.14 3.89
C CYS A 46 -6.63 -2.40 4.73
N ILE A 47 -5.67 -2.84 5.55
CA ILE A 47 -5.86 -3.99 6.44
C ILE A 47 -7.04 -3.83 7.41
N LYS A 48 -7.35 -2.59 7.84
CA LYS A 48 -8.51 -2.30 8.70
C LYS A 48 -9.81 -2.08 7.89
N LYS A 49 -9.89 -2.53 6.64
CA LYS A 49 -11.14 -2.50 5.84
C LYS A 49 -12.30 -3.17 6.55
N LYS A 50 -12.04 -4.28 7.26
CA LYS A 50 -13.04 -4.98 8.08
C LYS A 50 -13.54 -4.14 9.28
N SER A 51 -12.75 -3.19 9.74
CA SER A 51 -13.11 -2.22 10.79
C SER A 51 -13.72 -0.93 10.25
N GLY A 52 -14.10 -0.90 8.96
CA GLY A 52 -14.76 0.26 8.34
C GLY A 52 -13.84 1.23 7.62
N CYS A 53 -12.51 0.98 7.56
CA CYS A 53 -11.62 1.84 6.78
C CYS A 53 -12.00 1.84 5.29
N THR A 54 -12.03 3.01 4.67
CA THR A 54 -12.38 3.15 3.24
C THR A 54 -11.16 3.26 2.33
N ALA A 55 -9.97 3.47 2.89
CA ALA A 55 -8.73 3.62 2.15
C ALA A 55 -8.42 2.42 1.24
N ALA A 56 -8.15 2.73 -0.02
CA ALA A 56 -7.78 1.77 -1.05
C ALA A 56 -6.84 2.43 -2.07
N ILE A 57 -5.97 1.63 -2.67
CA ILE A 57 -5.10 2.05 -3.77
C ILE A 57 -5.27 1.13 -4.96
N THR A 58 -4.90 1.60 -6.14
CA THR A 58 -4.79 0.79 -7.35
C THR A 58 -3.40 0.96 -7.92
N THR A 59 -2.76 -0.14 -8.25
CA THR A 59 -1.47 -0.16 -8.93
C THR A 59 -1.60 -0.73 -10.33
N ILE A 60 -0.73 -0.31 -11.23
CA ILE A 60 -0.46 -0.94 -12.53
C ILE A 60 1.06 -1.11 -12.59
N ASP A 61 1.55 -2.33 -12.81
CA ASP A 61 2.99 -2.64 -12.85
C ASP A 61 3.76 -2.05 -11.65
N ASN A 62 3.21 -2.27 -10.45
CA ASN A 62 3.71 -1.78 -9.17
C ASN A 62 3.75 -0.25 -8.98
N VAL A 63 3.22 0.53 -9.93
CA VAL A 63 3.06 1.98 -9.81
C VAL A 63 1.67 2.30 -9.31
N ILE A 64 1.56 3.14 -8.27
CA ILE A 64 0.26 3.62 -7.78
C ILE A 64 -0.33 4.57 -8.81
N VAL A 65 -1.48 4.20 -9.38
CA VAL A 65 -2.21 5.02 -10.36
C VAL A 65 -3.49 5.64 -9.79
N LYS A 66 -3.94 5.16 -8.61
CA LYS A 66 -5.13 5.69 -7.95
C LYS A 66 -5.08 5.49 -6.44
N ILE A 67 -5.53 6.50 -5.71
CA ILE A 67 -5.77 6.47 -4.27
C ILE A 67 -7.26 6.82 -4.05
N LEU A 68 -7.95 6.10 -3.18
CA LEU A 68 -9.37 6.33 -2.85
C LEU A 68 -9.59 6.22 -1.34
N GLY A 69 -10.58 6.97 -0.86
CA GLY A 69 -10.99 6.96 0.54
C GLY A 69 -9.97 7.60 1.47
N SER A 70 -10.20 7.46 2.77
CA SER A 70 -9.32 7.99 3.82
C SER A 70 -9.08 6.93 4.91
N HIS A 71 -7.93 7.03 5.55
CA HIS A 71 -7.65 6.30 6.78
C HIS A 71 -8.37 7.00 7.93
N ASN A 72 -9.15 6.25 8.70
CA ASN A 72 -9.97 6.75 9.80
C ASN A 72 -9.61 6.07 11.14
N HIS A 73 -8.34 5.69 11.33
CA HIS A 73 -7.89 4.83 12.42
C HIS A 73 -6.38 4.85 12.66
#